data_AF-A0A5C7QJ21-F1
#
_entry.id   AF-A0A5C7QJ21-F1
#
_cell.length_a   1.000
_cell.length_b   1.000
_cell.length_c   1.000
_cell.angle_alpha   90.00
_cell.angle_beta   90.00
_cell.angle_gamma   90.00
#
_symmetry.space_group_name_H-M   'P 1'
#
loop_
_entity.id
_entity.type
_entity.pdbx_description
1 polymer ?
#
loop_
_entity_poly.entity_id
_entity_poly.type
_entity_poly.pdbx_seq_one_letter_code
_entity_poly.pdbx_strand_id
1 'polypeptide(L)'
;MKLHLGCGDVLLAGWVNIDIESDLADAKLDITSGLPYEDGSVSHIFAEHVIEHLTLEQARSLLAECRRVLSPNGVIRISTPDLRWLAHVYISGLTHLWGDLWQPESPCKLINEGMRSWGHQFLYDADELVALLRASGFPTVKSQNWHVSDHSELNGLESRPYHNDLIFEASPSDEDLGSKTSSVEEGGSGYSVPSISPLLVEQASVIESTRLELEESRGELGRLQRLLAGADAERQGIEERNAGVVRDLSGSLEDRERHIVGLEAGMEDRRRHIEGLEAAVRELEEGRRIDLEAMRFQREASQAALLQQSAEYSTLLAGLDSSLRAVTTALSERDAEVRNLNVAAKEADKQVLSQQVTLASKVQELEHLLLESGTQQSRIASLEEELKSARANAEELQCALDRSREAVAETKESFDRERARCTSLEARVQSALLENDKKDKLLARLTMELDEQKVAMQKKSEEIESASSALSDAELHLNEIGRSWVGRLISRSARNRLINSRERQR
;
A
#
# COMPACT_ATOMS: atom_id res chain seq x y z
N MET A 1 -39.48 27.57 10.97
CA MET A 1 -38.50 27.26 9.90
C MET A 1 -37.58 26.13 10.36
N LYS A 2 -36.89 25.41 9.45
CA LYS A 2 -35.90 24.38 9.84
C LYS A 2 -34.54 24.72 9.23
N LEU A 3 -33.44 24.62 9.98
CA LEU A 3 -32.09 25.00 9.55
C LEU A 3 -31.12 23.81 9.61
N HIS A 4 -30.41 23.53 8.52
CA HIS A 4 -29.32 22.57 8.46
C HIS A 4 -28.01 23.36 8.39
N LEU A 5 -27.23 23.35 9.47
CA LEU A 5 -25.99 24.12 9.60
C LEU A 5 -24.80 23.25 9.19
N GLY A 6 -23.84 23.82 8.45
CA GLY A 6 -22.65 23.12 7.95
C GLY A 6 -22.99 21.97 7.01
N CYS A 7 -23.97 22.16 6.11
CA CYS A 7 -24.53 21.07 5.32
C CYS A 7 -23.55 20.46 4.31
N GLY A 8 -22.45 21.15 3.97
CA GLY A 8 -21.63 20.82 2.81
C GLY A 8 -22.49 20.62 1.56
N ASP A 9 -22.27 19.50 0.87
CA ASP A 9 -23.04 19.11 -0.31
C ASP A 9 -24.27 18.23 0.00
N VAL A 10 -24.61 18.02 1.28
CA VAL A 10 -25.73 17.18 1.73
C VAL A 10 -26.99 18.03 1.96
N LEU A 11 -27.82 18.16 0.93
CA LEU A 11 -29.04 18.98 1.00
C LEU A 11 -30.23 18.19 1.57
N LEU A 12 -30.79 18.67 2.68
CA LEU A 12 -32.01 18.14 3.30
C LEU A 12 -33.25 18.84 2.73
N ALA A 13 -34.19 18.04 2.21
CA ALA A 13 -35.40 18.56 1.57
C ALA A 13 -36.35 19.24 2.59
N GLY A 14 -36.80 20.46 2.29
CA GLY A 14 -37.66 21.24 3.17
C GLY A 14 -36.96 21.79 4.43
N TRP A 15 -35.63 21.80 4.43
CA TRP A 15 -34.78 22.58 5.34
C TRP A 15 -34.19 23.77 4.57
N VAL A 16 -33.71 24.78 5.29
CA VAL A 16 -32.76 25.76 4.74
C VAL A 16 -31.36 25.21 5.01
N ASN A 17 -30.63 24.87 3.96
CA ASN A 17 -29.28 24.33 4.03
C ASN A 17 -28.27 25.47 4.03
N ILE A 18 -27.38 25.49 5.02
CA ILE A 18 -26.49 26.60 5.32
C ILE A 18 -25.06 26.09 5.40
N ASP A 19 -24.17 26.69 4.62
CA ASP A 19 -22.74 26.37 4.60
C ASP A 19 -21.92 27.63 4.28
N ILE A 20 -20.61 27.62 4.54
CA ILE A 20 -19.71 28.73 4.19
C ILE A 20 -18.92 28.45 2.90
N GLU A 21 -18.69 27.19 2.54
CA GLU A 21 -17.86 26.77 1.41
C GLU A 21 -18.67 26.17 0.25
N SER A 22 -19.72 25.40 0.50
CA SER A 22 -20.50 24.77 -0.60
C SER A 22 -21.25 25.78 -1.46
N ASP A 23 -21.29 25.53 -2.78
CA ASP A 23 -22.12 26.29 -3.74
C ASP A 23 -23.51 25.65 -3.94
N LEU A 24 -23.82 24.55 -3.24
CA LEU A 24 -25.11 23.88 -3.28
C LEU A 24 -26.08 24.32 -2.17
N ALA A 25 -25.58 24.97 -1.11
CA ALA A 25 -26.36 25.43 0.02
C ALA A 25 -27.39 26.52 -0.35
N ASP A 26 -28.55 26.51 0.30
CA ASP A 26 -29.61 27.53 0.12
C ASP A 26 -29.16 28.93 0.59
N ALA A 27 -28.25 28.98 1.58
CA ALA A 27 -27.65 30.23 2.07
C ALA A 27 -26.15 30.05 2.37
N LYS A 28 -25.31 30.85 1.70
CA LYS A 28 -23.87 30.88 1.95
C LYS A 28 -23.54 31.85 3.08
N LEU A 29 -23.25 31.33 4.28
CA LEU A 29 -23.20 32.09 5.53
C LEU A 29 -22.09 31.58 6.47
N ASP A 30 -21.29 32.50 7.00
CA ASP A 30 -20.47 32.24 8.18
C ASP A 30 -21.35 32.19 9.44
N ILE A 31 -21.62 30.98 9.92
CA ILE A 31 -22.41 30.74 11.15
C ILE A 31 -21.74 31.29 12.41
N THR A 32 -20.44 31.60 12.39
CA THR A 32 -19.73 32.23 13.53
C THR A 32 -19.98 33.74 13.63
N SER A 33 -20.47 34.36 12.55
CA SER A 33 -20.96 35.75 12.51
C SER A 33 -22.42 35.92 12.97
N GLY A 34 -23.08 34.83 13.40
CA GLY A 34 -24.47 34.83 13.90
C GLY A 34 -25.52 34.43 12.86
N LEU A 35 -26.77 34.24 13.31
CA LEU A 35 -27.86 33.70 12.49
C LEU A 35 -28.86 34.79 12.10
N PRO A 36 -29.04 35.12 10.79
CA PRO A 36 -29.85 36.23 10.30
C PRO A 36 -31.36 35.94 10.30
N TYR A 37 -31.86 35.36 11.39
CA TYR A 37 -33.25 34.96 11.58
C TYR A 37 -33.84 35.57 12.86
N GLU A 38 -35.16 35.76 12.87
CA GLU A 38 -35.88 36.35 13.99
C GLU A 38 -35.90 35.40 15.21
N ASP A 39 -35.95 35.99 16.41
CA ASP A 39 -36.06 35.28 17.68
C ASP A 39 -37.28 34.35 17.66
N GLY A 40 -37.10 33.08 18.03
CA GLY A 40 -38.18 32.09 18.06
C GLY A 40 -38.75 31.63 16.70
N SER A 41 -38.15 32.01 15.56
CA SER A 41 -38.67 31.67 14.21
C SER A 41 -38.36 30.25 13.72
N VAL A 42 -37.45 29.53 14.38
CA VAL A 42 -36.96 28.20 13.99
C VAL A 42 -37.59 27.11 14.87
N SER A 43 -38.08 26.04 14.27
CA SER A 43 -38.62 24.87 14.97
C SER A 43 -37.59 23.75 15.13
N HIS A 44 -36.71 23.54 14.14
CA HIS A 44 -35.65 22.53 14.22
C HIS A 44 -34.33 23.05 13.67
N ILE A 45 -33.23 22.70 14.34
CA ILE A 45 -31.86 22.89 13.86
C ILE A 45 -31.18 21.52 13.82
N PHE A 46 -30.44 21.23 12.74
CA PHE A 46 -29.58 20.05 12.63
C PHE A 46 -28.17 20.49 12.26
N ALA A 47 -27.16 19.88 12.89
CA ALA A 47 -25.75 20.08 12.59
C ALA A 47 -24.99 18.76 12.76
N GLU A 48 -24.40 18.24 11.68
CA GLU A 48 -23.60 17.01 11.68
C GLU A 48 -22.17 17.33 11.29
N HIS A 49 -21.22 17.02 12.18
CA HIS A 49 -19.79 17.29 11.99
C HIS A 49 -19.45 18.78 11.70
N VAL A 50 -19.86 19.64 12.63
CA VAL A 50 -19.71 21.11 12.51
C VAL A 50 -19.09 21.72 13.76
N ILE A 51 -19.59 21.36 14.95
CA ILE A 51 -19.21 22.01 16.21
C ILE A 51 -17.72 21.79 16.55
N GLU A 52 -17.12 20.70 16.06
CA GLU A 52 -15.70 20.42 16.23
C GLU A 52 -14.77 21.32 15.39
N HIS A 53 -15.26 21.92 14.31
CA HIS A 53 -14.52 22.87 13.47
C HIS A 53 -14.52 24.29 14.07
N LEU A 54 -15.24 24.50 15.18
CA LEU A 54 -15.33 25.78 15.87
C LEU A 54 -14.43 25.80 17.10
N THR A 55 -13.79 26.94 17.39
CA THR A 55 -13.22 27.14 18.73
C THR A 55 -14.32 27.15 19.77
N LEU A 56 -14.02 26.77 21.02
CA LEU A 56 -15.01 26.66 22.10
C LEU A 56 -15.81 27.97 22.33
N GLU A 57 -15.21 29.13 22.08
CA GLU A 57 -15.87 30.44 22.15
C GLU A 57 -16.83 30.68 20.97
N GLN A 58 -16.45 30.29 19.75
CA GLN A 58 -17.34 30.32 18.57
C GLN A 58 -18.49 29.32 18.72
N ALA A 59 -18.22 28.10 19.18
CA ALA A 59 -19.24 27.07 19.43
C ALA A 59 -20.28 27.56 20.46
N ARG A 60 -19.83 28.13 21.58
CA ARG A 60 -20.72 28.76 22.59
C ARG A 60 -21.55 29.89 22.00
N SER A 61 -20.95 30.74 21.16
CA SER A 61 -21.64 31.88 20.54
C SER A 61 -22.70 31.42 19.53
N LEU A 62 -22.37 30.43 18.69
CA LEU A 62 -23.31 29.79 17.77
C LEU A 62 -24.46 29.12 18.52
N LEU A 63 -24.20 28.40 19.61
CA LEU A 63 -25.24 27.75 20.39
C LEU A 63 -26.18 28.75 21.09
N ALA A 64 -25.66 29.89 21.55
CA ALA A 64 -26.50 30.99 22.05
C ALA A 64 -27.38 31.60 20.94
N GLU A 65 -26.86 31.75 19.73
CA GLU A 65 -27.64 32.19 18.55
C GLU A 65 -28.69 31.16 18.14
N CYS A 66 -28.35 29.86 18.13
CA CYS A 66 -29.30 28.77 17.94
C CYS A 66 -30.41 28.83 19.00
N ARG A 67 -30.06 29.07 20.27
CA ARG A 67 -31.00 29.21 21.38
C ARG A 67 -31.89 30.45 21.26
N ARG A 68 -31.44 31.52 20.60
CA ARG A 68 -32.23 32.73 20.30
C ARG A 68 -33.24 32.47 19.17
N VAL A 69 -32.81 31.88 18.06
CA VAL A 69 -33.70 31.67 16.89
C VAL A 69 -34.67 30.51 17.09
N LEU A 70 -34.40 29.56 17.99
CA LEU A 70 -35.33 28.47 18.31
C LEU A 70 -36.58 28.94 19.06
N SER A 71 -37.74 28.56 18.53
CA SER A 71 -39.06 28.68 19.17
C SER A 71 -39.10 27.94 20.51
N PRO A 72 -40.01 28.28 21.44
CA PRO A 72 -40.07 27.67 22.78
C PRO A 72 -40.16 26.14 22.82
N ASN A 73 -40.71 25.52 21.76
CA ASN A 73 -40.87 24.07 21.63
C ASN A 73 -39.93 23.48 20.55
N GLY A 74 -38.95 24.25 20.09
CA GLY A 74 -38.02 23.83 19.06
C GLY A 74 -36.83 23.04 19.59
N VAL A 75 -36.14 22.30 18.72
CA VAL A 75 -35.01 21.44 19.10
C VAL A 75 -33.82 21.64 18.18
N ILE A 76 -32.62 21.70 18.76
CA ILE A 76 -31.36 21.49 18.03
C ILE A 76 -30.89 20.05 18.24
N ARG A 77 -30.50 19.39 17.15
CA ARG A 77 -29.80 18.09 17.15
C ARG A 77 -28.38 18.28 16.62
N ILE A 78 -27.42 17.73 17.34
CA ILE A 78 -25.99 17.80 17.02
C ILE A 78 -25.41 16.39 16.97
N SER A 79 -24.63 16.10 15.93
CA SER A 79 -23.75 14.93 15.82
C SER A 79 -22.29 15.39 15.67
N THR A 80 -21.36 14.84 16.45
CA THR A 80 -19.93 15.22 16.47
C THR A 80 -19.05 14.09 17.03
N PRO A 81 -17.75 13.96 16.68
CA PRO A 81 -16.90 12.85 17.11
C PRO A 81 -16.68 12.83 18.63
N ASP A 82 -16.79 11.66 19.25
CA ASP A 82 -16.47 11.48 20.67
C ASP A 82 -14.94 11.44 20.91
N LEU A 83 -14.44 12.39 21.69
CA LEU A 83 -13.07 12.43 22.19
C LEU A 83 -12.73 11.22 23.07
N ARG A 84 -13.68 10.67 23.85
CA ARG A 84 -13.45 9.48 24.69
C ARG A 84 -13.29 8.24 23.82
N TRP A 85 -14.10 8.08 22.79
CA TRP A 85 -13.91 7.04 21.77
C TRP A 85 -12.58 7.21 21.03
N LEU A 86 -12.23 8.42 20.56
CA LEU A 86 -10.93 8.67 19.91
C LEU A 86 -9.75 8.29 20.81
N ALA A 87 -9.80 8.67 22.10
CA ALA A 87 -8.79 8.30 23.09
C ALA A 87 -8.78 6.79 23.37
N HIS A 88 -9.94 6.13 23.42
CA HIS A 88 -10.05 4.67 23.59
C HIS A 88 -9.42 3.90 22.42
N VAL A 89 -9.71 4.30 21.19
CA VAL A 89 -9.14 3.70 19.97
C VAL A 89 -7.63 3.93 19.90
N TYR A 90 -7.16 5.13 20.26
CA TYR A 90 -5.73 5.44 20.40
C TYR A 90 -5.02 4.52 21.39
N ILE A 91 -5.53 4.43 22.63
CA ILE A 91 -4.94 3.63 23.72
C ILE A 91 -4.97 2.13 23.36
N SER A 92 -6.02 1.67 22.69
CA SER A 92 -6.20 0.28 22.28
C SER A 92 -5.42 -0.08 20.99
N GLY A 93 -4.85 0.91 20.30
CA GLY A 93 -4.10 0.73 19.05
C GLY A 93 -4.94 0.29 17.84
N LEU A 94 -6.26 0.48 17.87
CA LEU A 94 -7.21 -0.09 16.90
C LEU A 94 -7.36 0.80 15.65
N THR A 95 -6.25 1.07 14.95
CA THR A 95 -6.15 2.07 13.86
C THR A 95 -7.02 1.81 12.62
N HIS A 96 -7.74 0.69 12.55
CA HIS A 96 -8.57 0.28 11.43
C HIS A 96 -10.07 0.56 11.62
N LEU A 97 -10.51 1.05 12.79
CA LEU A 97 -11.94 1.15 13.13
C LEU A 97 -12.73 2.22 12.35
N TRP A 98 -12.06 3.21 11.73
CA TRP A 98 -12.67 4.17 10.80
C TRP A 98 -12.60 3.73 9.33
N GLY A 99 -12.12 2.52 9.06
CA GLY A 99 -12.34 1.77 7.81
C GLY A 99 -12.16 2.58 6.54
N ASP A 100 -13.28 2.84 5.85
CA ASP A 100 -13.30 3.49 4.53
C ASP A 100 -13.21 5.04 4.59
N LEU A 101 -13.36 5.65 5.77
CA LEU A 101 -13.22 7.10 5.95
C LEU A 101 -11.75 7.54 6.05
N TRP A 102 -10.97 6.86 6.90
CA TRP A 102 -9.59 7.26 7.24
C TRP A 102 -8.83 6.12 7.94
N GLN A 103 -7.57 5.92 7.54
CA GLN A 103 -6.69 4.85 8.06
C GLN A 103 -5.31 5.42 8.42
N PRO A 104 -5.08 5.84 9.68
CA PRO A 104 -3.78 6.35 10.13
C PRO A 104 -2.75 5.22 10.29
N GLU A 105 -1.54 5.42 9.75
CA GLU A 105 -0.44 4.42 9.76
C GLU A 105 0.02 3.98 11.17
N SER A 106 -0.32 4.74 12.22
CA SER A 106 0.06 4.43 13.60
C SER A 106 -0.88 5.11 14.61
N PRO A 107 -0.96 4.61 15.87
CA PRO A 107 -1.72 5.28 16.92
C PRO A 107 -1.27 6.74 17.17
N CYS A 108 0.02 7.05 17.01
CA CYS A 108 0.52 8.42 17.16
C CYS A 108 -0.01 9.35 16.05
N LYS A 109 -0.10 8.86 14.81
CA LYS A 109 -0.78 9.57 13.72
C LYS A 109 -2.28 9.72 14.00
N LEU A 110 -2.93 8.64 14.43
CA LEU A 110 -4.35 8.59 14.77
C LEU A 110 -4.78 9.73 15.70
N ILE A 111 -4.15 9.85 16.87
CA ILE A 111 -4.55 10.88 17.84
C ILE A 111 -4.20 12.32 17.40
N ASN A 112 -3.22 12.50 16.50
CA ASN A 112 -2.87 13.83 15.99
C ASN A 112 -3.76 14.26 14.82
N GLU A 113 -4.06 13.34 13.89
CA GLU A 113 -4.92 13.59 12.73
C GLU A 113 -6.39 13.71 13.16
N GLY A 114 -6.91 12.81 14.01
CA GLY A 114 -8.28 12.92 14.52
C GLY A 114 -8.58 14.23 15.26
N MET A 115 -7.57 14.81 15.93
CA MET A 115 -7.67 16.07 16.68
C MET A 115 -7.43 17.34 15.83
N ARG A 116 -7.02 17.23 14.55
CA ARG A 116 -6.48 18.39 13.78
C ARG A 116 -6.75 18.39 12.28
N SER A 117 -6.98 17.23 11.67
CA SER A 117 -7.34 17.11 10.26
C SER A 117 -8.70 17.76 10.00
N TRP A 118 -8.98 18.06 8.73
CA TRP A 118 -10.22 18.73 8.27
C TRP A 118 -10.52 20.09 8.94
N GLY A 119 -9.59 20.64 9.73
CA GLY A 119 -9.77 21.90 10.45
C GLY A 119 -10.38 21.77 11.84
N HIS A 120 -10.45 20.56 12.44
CA HIS A 120 -10.90 20.39 13.82
C HIS A 120 -10.14 21.33 14.78
N GLN A 121 -10.90 22.08 15.59
CA GLN A 121 -10.39 23.02 16.60
C GLN A 121 -10.58 22.48 18.03
N PHE A 122 -11.70 21.80 18.29
CA PHE A 122 -12.04 21.29 19.62
C PHE A 122 -12.93 20.04 19.52
N LEU A 123 -12.44 18.88 19.96
CA LEU A 123 -13.29 17.69 20.11
C LEU A 123 -13.94 17.65 21.50
N TYR A 124 -15.15 17.12 21.57
CA TYR A 124 -15.95 17.05 22.79
C TYR A 124 -15.99 15.63 23.34
N ASP A 125 -16.20 15.51 24.65
CA ASP A 125 -16.83 14.32 25.22
C ASP A 125 -18.26 14.65 25.66
N ALA A 126 -19.03 13.63 26.03
CA ALA A 126 -20.43 13.78 26.43
C ALA A 126 -20.65 14.76 27.60
N ASP A 127 -19.72 14.85 28.55
CA ASP A 127 -19.88 15.71 29.72
C ASP A 127 -19.61 17.18 29.35
N GLU A 128 -18.57 17.45 28.55
CA GLU A 128 -18.24 18.79 28.05
C GLU A 128 -19.32 19.33 27.08
N LEU A 129 -19.83 18.50 26.17
CA LEU A 129 -20.89 18.91 25.22
C LEU A 129 -22.20 19.26 25.95
N VAL A 130 -22.60 18.46 26.94
CA VAL A 130 -23.78 18.75 27.78
C VAL A 130 -23.57 20.01 28.63
N ALA A 131 -22.36 20.23 29.15
CA ALA A 131 -22.02 21.44 29.88
C ALA A 131 -22.10 22.69 28.97
N LEU A 132 -21.56 22.61 27.74
CA LEU A 132 -21.60 23.69 26.77
C LEU A 132 -23.03 24.04 26.32
N LEU A 133 -23.87 23.04 26.04
CA LEU A 133 -25.28 23.23 25.69
C LEU A 133 -26.04 23.94 26.81
N ARG A 134 -25.89 23.48 28.06
CA ARG A 134 -26.49 24.14 29.23
C ARG A 134 -25.97 25.56 29.45
N ALA A 135 -24.67 25.78 29.32
CA ALA A 135 -24.04 27.10 29.41
C ALA A 135 -24.42 28.07 28.27
N SER A 136 -25.07 27.55 27.21
CA SER A 136 -25.61 28.29 26.07
C SER A 136 -27.14 28.47 26.15
N GLY A 137 -27.77 28.06 27.26
CA GLY A 137 -29.18 28.37 27.56
C GLY A 137 -30.19 27.24 27.26
N PHE A 138 -29.73 26.02 27.00
CA PHE A 138 -30.60 24.84 26.87
C PHE A 138 -30.73 24.11 28.21
N PRO A 139 -31.86 24.22 28.96
CA PRO A 139 -32.03 23.49 30.22
C PRO A 139 -32.15 21.97 29.97
N THR A 140 -32.98 21.60 29.00
CA THR A 140 -33.24 20.23 28.58
C THR A 140 -32.22 19.81 27.52
N VAL A 141 -31.47 18.75 27.84
CA VAL A 141 -30.47 18.12 26.96
C VAL A 141 -30.56 16.60 27.10
N LYS A 142 -30.70 15.87 25.98
CA LYS A 142 -30.90 14.42 25.91
C LYS A 142 -29.92 13.81 24.90
N SER A 143 -29.26 12.72 25.27
CA SER A 143 -28.50 11.90 24.30
C SER A 143 -29.46 11.03 23.49
N GLN A 144 -29.22 10.90 22.19
CA GLN A 144 -30.05 10.14 21.25
C GLN A 144 -29.20 9.11 20.50
N ASN A 145 -29.87 8.15 19.82
CA ASN A 145 -29.20 7.19 18.95
C ASN A 145 -29.12 7.73 17.51
N TRP A 146 -28.15 7.19 16.75
CA TRP A 146 -28.00 7.41 15.30
C TRP A 146 -29.31 7.11 14.56
N HIS A 147 -29.73 8.02 13.68
CA HIS A 147 -30.99 8.03 12.93
C HIS A 147 -32.30 8.08 13.76
N VAL A 148 -32.25 8.07 15.09
CA VAL A 148 -33.45 8.01 15.96
C VAL A 148 -33.66 9.32 16.73
N SER A 149 -34.87 9.86 16.66
CA SER A 149 -35.32 11.03 17.43
C SER A 149 -36.77 10.86 17.88
N ASP A 150 -37.18 11.52 18.97
CA ASP A 150 -38.61 11.66 19.32
C ASP A 150 -39.34 12.65 18.36
N HIS A 151 -38.57 13.47 17.63
CA HIS A 151 -39.07 14.48 16.70
C HIS A 151 -39.04 13.92 15.26
N SER A 152 -40.20 13.88 14.60
CA SER A 152 -40.33 13.21 13.30
C SER A 152 -39.42 13.78 12.22
N GLU A 153 -39.16 15.08 12.28
CA GLU A 153 -38.32 15.83 11.34
C GLU A 153 -36.82 15.59 11.54
N LEU A 154 -36.40 15.10 12.72
CA LEU A 154 -35.01 14.84 13.10
C LEU A 154 -34.61 13.36 12.99
N ASN A 155 -35.54 12.47 12.59
CA ASN A 155 -35.23 11.07 12.33
C ASN A 155 -34.50 10.90 11.00
N GLY A 156 -33.42 10.10 11.02
CA GLY A 156 -32.68 9.69 9.83
C GLY A 156 -31.95 10.80 9.07
N LEU A 157 -31.50 11.86 9.77
CA LEU A 157 -30.80 12.98 9.14
C LEU A 157 -29.28 12.81 9.03
N GLU A 158 -28.67 11.96 9.87
CA GLU A 158 -27.23 11.69 9.77
C GLU A 158 -26.88 11.11 8.40
N SER A 159 -25.84 11.67 7.79
CA SER A 159 -25.30 11.25 6.49
C SER A 159 -24.03 10.42 6.62
N ARG A 160 -23.33 10.51 7.77
CA ARG A 160 -22.09 9.78 8.01
C ARG A 160 -22.34 8.39 8.62
N PRO A 161 -21.51 7.38 8.29
CA PRO A 161 -21.53 6.09 8.98
C PRO A 161 -21.27 6.30 10.48
N TYR A 162 -22.02 5.59 11.34
CA TYR A 162 -21.86 5.72 12.79
C TYR A 162 -20.54 5.13 13.29
N HIS A 163 -19.75 5.95 13.98
CA HIS A 163 -18.48 5.57 14.59
C HIS A 163 -18.41 5.87 16.09
N ASN A 164 -19.54 5.75 16.80
CA ASN A 164 -19.73 6.12 18.22
C ASN A 164 -19.69 7.64 18.47
N ASP A 165 -20.22 8.40 17.52
CA ASP A 165 -20.33 9.85 17.58
C ASP A 165 -21.30 10.29 18.68
N LEU A 166 -21.04 11.47 19.27
CA LEU A 166 -21.89 12.09 20.27
C LEU A 166 -23.12 12.69 19.58
N ILE A 167 -24.28 12.07 19.78
CA ILE A 167 -25.55 12.55 19.25
C ILE A 167 -26.42 13.05 20.41
N PHE A 168 -26.76 14.34 20.36
CA PHE A 168 -27.51 15.04 21.39
C PHE A 168 -28.60 15.94 20.81
N GLU A 169 -29.73 15.97 21.50
CA GLU A 169 -30.82 16.92 21.28
C GLU A 169 -30.98 17.84 22.49
N ALA A 170 -31.29 19.12 22.22
CA ALA A 170 -31.46 20.14 23.26
C ALA A 170 -32.60 21.09 22.92
N SER A 171 -33.39 21.50 23.93
CA SER A 171 -34.58 22.32 23.76
C SER A 171 -34.65 23.54 24.70
N PRO A 172 -35.35 24.62 24.32
CA PRO A 172 -35.53 25.83 25.13
C PRO A 172 -36.30 25.73 26.45
N SER A 173 -37.04 24.64 26.69
CA SER A 173 -38.14 24.58 27.67
C SER A 173 -37.97 23.52 28.77
N ASP A 174 -38.53 23.84 29.94
CA ASP A 174 -38.86 22.93 31.04
C ASP A 174 -40.39 22.75 31.09
N GLU A 175 -40.89 21.51 31.21
CA GLU A 175 -42.34 21.21 31.22
C GLU A 175 -42.92 21.03 32.65
N ASP A 176 -43.38 22.11 33.31
CA ASP A 176 -44.36 22.05 34.43
C ASP A 176 -45.00 23.45 34.72
N LEU A 177 -46.34 23.62 34.77
CA LEU A 177 -47.00 24.94 35.01
C LEU A 177 -48.49 25.00 35.47
N GLY A 178 -48.84 26.06 36.24
CA GLY A 178 -50.20 26.53 36.68
C GLY A 178 -50.14 27.94 37.34
N SER A 179 -51.15 28.61 37.96
CA SER A 179 -52.64 28.50 38.12
C SER A 179 -53.21 29.89 38.61
N LYS A 180 -54.55 30.16 38.70
CA LYS A 180 -55.12 31.54 38.99
C LYS A 180 -56.53 31.66 39.67
N THR A 181 -56.78 32.77 40.42
CA THR A 181 -58.08 33.55 40.72
C THR A 181 -59.23 32.94 41.59
N SER A 182 -60.21 33.62 42.26
CA SER A 182 -60.55 35.04 42.68
C SER A 182 -61.86 35.14 43.58
N SER A 183 -62.18 36.25 44.31
CA SER A 183 -63.36 36.37 45.26
C SER A 183 -63.89 37.81 45.62
N VAL A 184 -65.18 38.02 46.09
CA VAL A 184 -65.89 39.29 46.53
C VAL A 184 -67.11 39.06 47.53
N GLU A 185 -67.81 40.09 48.14
CA GLU A 185 -68.69 40.10 49.39
C GLU A 185 -70.12 40.85 49.41
N GLU A 186 -70.71 41.21 50.62
CA GLU A 186 -71.98 41.94 51.08
C GLU A 186 -73.24 41.12 51.61
N GLY A 187 -74.27 41.53 52.43
CA GLY A 187 -74.71 42.72 53.28
C GLY A 187 -76.29 42.77 53.50
N GLY A 188 -77.07 43.34 54.48
CA GLY A 188 -76.98 43.91 55.89
C GLY A 188 -78.30 44.62 56.47
N SER A 189 -78.52 44.71 57.83
CA SER A 189 -79.50 45.58 58.64
C SER A 189 -81.05 45.21 58.78
N GLY A 190 -81.96 45.66 59.72
CA GLY A 190 -81.98 46.42 61.04
C GLY A 190 -83.38 46.91 61.62
N TYR A 191 -83.48 47.46 62.88
CA TYR A 191 -84.52 48.35 63.57
C TYR A 191 -85.75 47.89 64.49
N SER A 192 -86.35 48.81 65.32
CA SER A 192 -87.40 48.67 66.42
C SER A 192 -88.11 50.05 66.85
N VAL A 193 -88.94 50.39 67.91
CA VAL A 193 -89.13 49.99 69.36
C VAL A 193 -90.53 50.16 70.15
N PRO A 194 -91.12 51.33 70.62
CA PRO A 194 -91.62 51.51 72.05
C PRO A 194 -92.99 52.25 72.43
N SER A 195 -93.54 52.15 73.69
CA SER A 195 -94.54 53.07 74.45
C SER A 195 -95.19 52.41 75.75
N ILE A 196 -96.08 52.88 76.71
CA ILE A 196 -96.60 54.11 77.49
C ILE A 196 -97.74 53.64 78.52
N SER A 197 -98.27 54.21 79.66
CA SER A 197 -97.95 55.11 80.84
C SER A 197 -99.09 55.11 81.98
N PRO A 198 -98.97 55.71 83.23
CA PRO A 198 -99.81 55.40 84.46
C PRO A 198 -100.44 56.56 85.38
N LEU A 199 -101.37 56.26 86.35
CA LEU A 199 -101.87 57.05 87.57
C LEU A 199 -102.90 56.21 88.47
N LEU A 200 -103.52 56.43 89.69
CA LEU A 200 -103.80 57.38 90.86
C LEU A 200 -104.07 56.51 92.17
N VAL A 201 -104.22 56.85 93.49
CA VAL A 201 -104.30 58.05 94.44
C VAL A 201 -105.70 58.54 94.95
N GLU A 202 -106.07 58.93 96.23
CA GLU A 202 -105.74 58.54 97.66
C GLU A 202 -106.66 59.24 98.78
N GLN A 203 -106.53 58.95 100.11
CA GLN A 203 -107.13 59.65 101.32
C GLN A 203 -106.18 59.65 102.58
N ALA A 204 -105.31 60.65 102.79
CA ALA A 204 -104.11 60.52 103.65
C ALA A 204 -103.99 61.50 104.86
N SER A 205 -103.96 61.00 106.12
CA SER A 205 -103.53 61.81 107.31
C SER A 205 -103.31 61.04 108.63
N VAL A 206 -104.29 60.27 109.13
CA VAL A 206 -104.17 59.57 110.46
C VAL A 206 -103.97 58.06 110.31
N ILE A 207 -104.32 57.52 109.14
CA ILE A 207 -103.64 56.32 108.63
C ILE A 207 -102.12 56.59 108.59
N GLU A 208 -101.72 57.81 108.22
CA GLU A 208 -100.36 58.15 107.78
C GLU A 208 -99.22 57.87 108.78
N SER A 209 -99.38 57.99 110.11
CA SER A 209 -98.23 57.80 111.01
C SER A 209 -97.89 56.33 111.29
N THR A 210 -98.88 55.47 111.52
CA THR A 210 -98.67 54.02 111.62
C THR A 210 -98.54 53.37 110.25
N ARG A 211 -99.10 53.99 109.21
CA ARG A 211 -98.73 53.73 107.82
C ARG A 211 -97.25 54.03 107.60
N LEU A 212 -96.69 55.16 108.06
CA LEU A 212 -95.28 55.53 107.86
C LEU A 212 -94.31 54.50 108.46
N GLU A 213 -94.46 54.09 109.72
CA GLU A 213 -93.59 53.05 110.30
C GLU A 213 -93.74 51.70 109.58
N LEU A 214 -94.96 51.39 109.10
CA LEU A 214 -95.27 50.16 108.37
C LEU A 214 -94.93 50.26 106.86
N GLU A 215 -94.73 51.46 106.31
CA GLU A 215 -94.22 51.80 104.98
C GLU A 215 -92.70 51.94 104.96
N GLU A 216 -92.08 52.30 106.07
CA GLU A 216 -90.63 52.17 106.30
C GLU A 216 -90.29 50.68 106.41
N SER A 217 -91.02 49.92 107.24
CA SER A 217 -90.90 48.46 107.34
C SER A 217 -91.22 47.73 106.03
N ARG A 218 -92.30 48.10 105.31
CA ARG A 218 -92.57 47.61 103.95
C ARG A 218 -91.59 48.16 102.91
N GLY A 219 -90.99 49.31 103.17
CA GLY A 219 -90.00 49.96 102.32
C GLY A 219 -88.69 49.19 102.33
N GLU A 220 -88.21 48.80 103.52
CA GLU A 220 -87.11 47.88 103.74
C GLU A 220 -87.43 46.47 103.24
N LEU A 221 -88.59 45.90 103.59
CA LEU A 221 -88.97 44.57 103.12
C LEU A 221 -89.12 44.52 101.59
N GLY A 222 -89.66 45.58 100.98
CA GLY A 222 -89.71 45.78 99.54
C GLY A 222 -88.35 46.09 98.92
N ARG A 223 -87.40 46.68 99.66
CA ARG A 223 -86.00 46.88 99.23
C ARG A 223 -85.25 45.54 99.24
N LEU A 224 -85.45 44.72 100.27
CA LEU A 224 -84.93 43.35 100.35
C LEU A 224 -85.55 42.45 99.27
N GLN A 225 -86.87 42.55 99.01
CA GLN A 225 -87.51 41.83 97.89
C GLN A 225 -86.97 42.27 96.53
N ARG A 226 -86.69 43.57 96.33
CA ARG A 226 -86.04 44.07 95.09
C ARG A 226 -84.58 43.63 94.97
N LEU A 227 -83.84 43.53 96.08
CA LEU A 227 -82.48 42.99 96.09
C LEU A 227 -82.46 41.47 95.83
N LEU A 228 -83.41 40.73 96.41
CA LEU A 228 -83.56 39.29 96.17
C LEU A 228 -83.96 39.02 94.72
N ALA A 229 -84.98 39.70 94.19
CA ALA A 229 -85.37 39.58 92.78
C ALA A 229 -84.25 40.03 91.82
N GLY A 230 -83.43 41.00 92.22
CA GLY A 230 -82.21 41.39 91.48
C GLY A 230 -81.15 40.29 91.47
N ALA A 231 -80.89 39.65 92.62
CA ALA A 231 -79.95 38.54 92.73
C ALA A 231 -80.44 37.27 92.02
N ASP A 232 -81.74 36.97 92.06
CA ASP A 232 -82.35 35.87 91.32
C ASP A 232 -82.27 36.12 89.81
N ALA A 233 -82.53 37.35 89.34
CA ALA A 233 -82.39 37.72 87.93
C ALA A 233 -80.91 37.72 87.46
N GLU A 234 -79.98 38.17 88.30
CA GLU A 234 -78.54 38.10 88.01
C GLU A 234 -78.06 36.64 87.96
N ARG A 235 -78.49 35.80 88.90
CA ARG A 235 -78.24 34.35 88.89
C ARG A 235 -78.80 33.70 87.63
N GLN A 236 -80.05 34.00 87.26
CA GLN A 236 -80.66 33.45 86.05
C GLN A 236 -79.89 33.90 84.79
N GLY A 237 -79.46 35.17 84.72
CA GLY A 237 -78.61 35.66 83.63
C GLY A 237 -77.22 35.02 83.58
N ILE A 238 -76.66 34.58 84.72
CA ILE A 238 -75.42 33.79 84.79
C ILE A 238 -75.67 32.36 84.31
N GLU A 239 -76.78 31.73 84.73
CA GLU A 239 -77.16 30.37 84.31
C GLU A 239 -77.44 30.32 82.79
N GLU A 240 -78.13 31.31 82.23
CA GLU A 240 -78.37 31.45 80.78
C GLU A 240 -77.07 31.69 80.00
N ARG A 241 -76.15 32.53 80.50
CA ARG A 241 -74.82 32.74 79.88
C ARG A 241 -73.99 31.47 79.89
N ASN A 242 -73.94 30.75 81.02
CA ASN A 242 -73.22 29.48 81.13
C ASN A 242 -73.84 28.42 80.20
N ALA A 243 -75.17 28.35 80.09
CA ALA A 243 -75.86 27.49 79.15
C ALA A 243 -75.69 27.91 77.66
N GLY A 244 -75.25 29.14 77.39
CA GLY A 244 -74.73 29.57 76.09
C GLY A 244 -73.32 29.01 75.84
N VAL A 245 -72.38 29.36 76.71
CA VAL A 245 -70.96 28.95 76.61
C VAL A 245 -70.81 27.43 76.52
N VAL A 246 -71.60 26.66 77.27
CA VAL A 246 -71.59 25.19 77.19
C VAL A 246 -72.05 24.69 75.81
N ARG A 247 -73.07 25.29 75.19
CA ARG A 247 -73.49 24.93 73.82
C ARG A 247 -72.42 25.26 72.79
N ASP A 248 -71.83 26.45 72.87
CA ASP A 248 -70.79 26.91 71.92
C ASP A 248 -69.54 26.01 72.02
N LEU A 249 -69.13 25.64 73.24
CA LEU A 249 -68.04 24.70 73.47
C LEU A 249 -68.39 23.28 72.99
N SER A 250 -69.61 22.77 73.21
CA SER A 250 -70.05 21.47 72.69
C SER A 250 -70.03 21.42 71.16
N GLY A 251 -70.59 22.43 70.48
CA GLY A 251 -70.56 22.50 69.02
C GLY A 251 -69.14 22.57 68.47
N SER A 252 -68.26 23.36 69.09
CA SER A 252 -66.84 23.42 68.74
C SER A 252 -66.09 22.11 69.01
N LEU A 253 -66.52 21.30 69.98
CA LEU A 253 -65.99 19.96 70.22
C LEU A 253 -66.40 19.01 69.09
N GLU A 254 -67.68 18.97 68.74
CA GLU A 254 -68.18 18.14 67.65
C GLU A 254 -67.54 18.47 66.30
N ASP A 255 -67.32 19.76 65.98
CA ASP A 255 -66.63 20.17 64.76
C ASP A 255 -65.17 19.68 64.74
N ARG A 256 -64.50 19.63 65.89
CA ARG A 256 -63.15 19.08 66.02
C ARG A 256 -63.14 17.56 65.89
N GLU A 257 -64.13 16.86 66.46
CA GLU A 257 -64.29 15.42 66.29
C GLU A 257 -64.55 15.07 64.81
N ARG A 258 -65.45 15.81 64.13
CA ARG A 258 -65.67 15.69 62.68
C ARG A 258 -64.38 15.92 61.88
N HIS A 259 -63.59 16.92 62.25
CA HIS A 259 -62.30 17.21 61.61
C HIS A 259 -61.27 16.08 61.83
N ILE A 260 -61.16 15.55 63.05
CA ILE A 260 -60.23 14.45 63.38
C ILE A 260 -60.56 13.20 62.57
N VAL A 261 -61.83 12.79 62.50
CA VAL A 261 -62.26 11.64 61.68
C VAL A 261 -61.94 11.85 60.19
N GLY A 262 -62.07 13.08 59.69
CA GLY A 262 -61.65 13.44 58.33
C GLY A 262 -60.13 13.32 58.09
N LEU A 263 -59.31 13.71 59.08
CA LEU A 263 -57.86 13.53 59.02
C LEU A 263 -57.46 12.06 59.10
N GLU A 264 -58.11 11.26 59.96
CA GLU A 264 -57.84 9.82 60.10
C GLU A 264 -58.15 9.07 58.80
N ALA A 265 -59.31 9.33 58.17
CA ALA A 265 -59.62 8.80 56.85
C ALA A 265 -58.58 9.23 55.78
N GLY A 266 -58.21 10.52 55.78
CA GLY A 266 -57.18 11.06 54.88
C GLY A 266 -55.74 10.62 55.16
N MET A 267 -55.48 9.97 56.30
CA MET A 267 -54.22 9.27 56.59
C MET A 267 -54.29 7.80 56.14
N GLU A 268 -55.44 7.13 56.34
CA GLU A 268 -55.65 5.75 55.88
C GLU A 268 -55.61 5.64 54.34
N ASP A 269 -56.17 6.61 53.62
CA ASP A 269 -56.03 6.73 52.15
C ASP A 269 -54.57 6.87 51.73
N ARG A 270 -53.79 7.69 52.43
CA ARG A 270 -52.35 7.85 52.15
C ARG A 270 -51.56 6.59 52.47
N ARG A 271 -51.88 5.86 53.55
CA ARG A 271 -51.20 4.61 53.87
C ARG A 271 -51.45 3.56 52.80
N ARG A 272 -52.70 3.40 52.33
CA ARG A 272 -53.03 2.53 51.19
C ARG A 272 -52.34 2.96 49.88
N HIS A 273 -52.18 4.25 49.65
CA HIS A 273 -51.41 4.74 48.49
C HIS A 273 -49.92 4.40 48.59
N ILE A 274 -49.30 4.57 49.77
CA ILE A 274 -47.90 4.20 50.04
C ILE A 274 -47.70 2.68 49.89
N GLU A 275 -48.58 1.86 50.47
CA GLU A 275 -48.58 0.40 50.32
C GLU A 275 -48.61 -0.04 48.84
N GLY A 276 -49.39 0.66 48.01
CA GLY A 276 -49.45 0.45 46.55
C GLY A 276 -48.18 0.91 45.82
N LEU A 277 -47.61 2.07 46.17
CA LEU A 277 -46.35 2.55 45.60
C LEU A 277 -45.18 1.61 45.93
N GLU A 278 -45.08 1.13 47.16
CA GLU A 278 -44.07 0.14 47.54
C GLU A 278 -44.23 -1.18 46.76
N ALA A 279 -45.46 -1.61 46.47
CA ALA A 279 -45.70 -2.80 45.65
C ALA A 279 -45.17 -2.61 44.22
N ALA A 280 -45.48 -1.47 43.59
CA ALA A 280 -44.97 -1.12 42.26
C ALA A 280 -43.44 -0.98 42.23
N VAL A 281 -42.82 -0.40 43.26
CA VAL A 281 -41.35 -0.35 43.37
C VAL A 281 -40.74 -1.75 43.43
N ARG A 282 -41.29 -2.66 44.26
CA ARG A 282 -40.82 -4.05 44.35
C ARG A 282 -40.93 -4.80 43.01
N GLU A 283 -41.99 -4.55 42.24
CA GLU A 283 -42.19 -5.14 40.91
C GLU A 283 -41.17 -4.60 39.88
N LEU A 284 -40.91 -3.28 39.88
CA LEU A 284 -39.89 -2.65 39.04
C LEU A 284 -38.46 -3.08 39.40
N GLU A 285 -38.16 -3.27 40.68
CA GLU A 285 -36.85 -3.77 41.13
C GLU A 285 -36.59 -5.22 40.71
N GLU A 286 -37.62 -6.08 40.76
CA GLU A 286 -37.56 -7.46 40.29
C GLU A 286 -37.42 -7.53 38.76
N GLY A 287 -38.21 -6.76 38.01
CA GLY A 287 -38.07 -6.66 36.54
C GLY A 287 -36.65 -6.24 36.13
N ARG A 288 -36.14 -5.16 36.74
CA ARG A 288 -34.76 -4.69 36.51
C ARG A 288 -33.71 -5.74 36.88
N ARG A 289 -33.94 -6.59 37.89
CA ARG A 289 -33.04 -7.70 38.24
C ARG A 289 -33.00 -8.73 37.11
N ILE A 290 -34.16 -9.16 36.62
CA ILE A 290 -34.28 -10.14 35.54
C ILE A 290 -33.61 -9.62 34.26
N ASP A 291 -33.83 -8.35 33.89
CA ASP A 291 -33.18 -7.73 32.73
C ASP A 291 -31.65 -7.69 32.87
N LEU A 292 -31.14 -7.32 34.05
CA LEU A 292 -29.69 -7.31 34.33
C LEU A 292 -29.06 -8.70 34.31
N GLU A 293 -29.78 -9.75 34.73
CA GLU A 293 -29.32 -11.14 34.64
C GLU A 293 -29.33 -11.64 33.19
N ALA A 294 -30.36 -11.29 32.40
CA ALA A 294 -30.42 -11.60 30.96
C ALA A 294 -29.29 -10.91 30.17
N MET A 295 -29.02 -9.62 30.44
CA MET A 295 -27.91 -8.89 29.83
C MET A 295 -26.54 -9.48 30.21
N ARG A 296 -26.36 -9.93 31.45
CA ARG A 296 -25.13 -10.63 31.88
C ARG A 296 -24.94 -11.94 31.10
N PHE A 297 -25.98 -12.76 31.00
CA PHE A 297 -25.92 -14.03 30.27
C PHE A 297 -25.60 -13.82 28.78
N GLN A 298 -26.24 -12.84 28.12
CA GLN A 298 -25.91 -12.47 26.74
C GLN A 298 -24.46 -11.99 26.58
N ARG A 299 -23.95 -11.20 27.53
CA ARG A 299 -22.56 -10.71 27.54
C ARG A 299 -21.56 -11.86 27.72
N GLU A 300 -21.82 -12.79 28.63
CA GLU A 300 -20.97 -13.97 28.87
C GLU A 300 -20.95 -14.90 27.65
N ALA A 301 -22.10 -15.15 27.02
CA ALA A 301 -22.18 -15.91 25.77
C ALA A 301 -21.40 -15.24 24.61
N SER A 302 -21.54 -13.92 24.47
CA SER A 302 -20.82 -13.13 23.46
C SER A 302 -19.30 -13.14 23.70
N GLN A 303 -18.87 -13.04 24.95
CA GLN A 303 -17.47 -13.11 25.35
C GLN A 303 -16.87 -14.50 25.11
N ALA A 304 -17.63 -15.57 25.35
CA ALA A 304 -17.22 -16.94 25.05
C ALA A 304 -17.02 -17.17 23.53
N ALA A 305 -17.93 -16.65 22.70
CA ALA A 305 -17.80 -16.71 21.24
C ALA A 305 -16.55 -15.96 20.72
N LEU A 306 -16.30 -14.75 21.22
CA LEU A 306 -15.10 -13.97 20.88
C LEU A 306 -13.80 -14.68 21.31
N LEU A 307 -13.79 -15.35 22.47
CA LEU A 307 -12.64 -16.13 22.92
C LEU A 307 -12.38 -17.36 22.03
N GLN A 308 -13.43 -18.05 21.58
CA GLN A 308 -13.29 -19.14 20.61
C GLN A 308 -12.72 -18.63 19.27
N GLN A 309 -13.30 -17.56 18.71
CA GLN A 309 -12.86 -16.97 17.45
C GLN A 309 -11.40 -16.49 17.52
N SER A 310 -10.97 -15.93 18.66
CA SER A 310 -9.59 -15.54 18.93
C SER A 310 -8.62 -16.75 18.94
N ALA A 311 -9.04 -17.89 19.49
CA ALA A 311 -8.24 -19.13 19.46
C ALA A 311 -8.14 -19.73 18.05
N GLU A 312 -9.21 -19.65 17.25
CA GLU A 312 -9.23 -20.05 15.84
C GLU A 312 -8.27 -19.18 15.00
N TYR A 313 -8.33 -17.85 15.15
CA TYR A 313 -7.36 -16.94 14.50
C TYR A 313 -5.92 -17.17 14.96
N SER A 314 -5.69 -17.41 16.25
CA SER A 314 -4.35 -17.74 16.77
C SER A 314 -3.79 -19.02 16.14
N THR A 315 -4.64 -20.01 15.90
CA THR A 315 -4.27 -21.27 15.22
C THR A 315 -3.96 -21.03 13.74
N LEU A 316 -4.76 -20.22 13.04
CA LEU A 316 -4.50 -19.80 11.66
C LEU A 316 -3.18 -19.03 11.52
N LEU A 317 -2.90 -18.08 12.41
CA LEU A 317 -1.66 -17.31 12.41
C LEU A 317 -0.42 -18.19 12.64
N ALA A 318 -0.49 -19.16 13.56
CA ALA A 318 0.59 -20.13 13.76
C ALA A 318 0.84 -21.01 12.51
N GLY A 319 -0.23 -21.39 11.80
CA GLY A 319 -0.12 -22.07 10.50
C GLY A 319 0.54 -21.20 9.44
N LEU A 320 0.14 -19.93 9.34
CA LEU A 320 0.68 -18.96 8.37
C LEU A 320 2.18 -18.67 8.62
N ASP A 321 2.57 -18.48 9.88
CA ASP A 321 3.95 -18.28 10.34
C ASP A 321 4.82 -19.53 10.08
N SER A 322 4.26 -20.74 10.26
CA SER A 322 4.92 -21.98 9.85
C SER A 322 5.13 -22.06 8.34
N SER A 323 4.15 -21.66 7.53
CA SER A 323 4.26 -21.59 6.06
C SER A 323 5.28 -20.54 5.62
N LEU A 324 5.30 -19.37 6.26
CA LEU A 324 6.25 -18.29 5.99
C LEU A 324 7.69 -18.77 6.21
N ARG A 325 7.97 -19.42 7.36
CA ARG A 325 9.27 -20.04 7.64
C ARG A 325 9.71 -21.02 6.56
N ALA A 326 8.81 -21.91 6.11
CA ALA A 326 9.12 -22.88 5.06
C ALA A 326 9.49 -22.21 3.72
N VAL A 327 8.77 -21.14 3.33
CA VAL A 327 9.08 -20.34 2.13
C VAL A 327 10.43 -19.61 2.29
N THR A 328 10.72 -19.03 3.46
CA THR A 328 12.01 -18.38 3.75
C THR A 328 13.18 -19.36 3.66
N THR A 329 13.04 -20.59 4.16
CA THR A 329 14.06 -21.64 4.01
C THR A 329 14.28 -22.00 2.54
N ALA A 330 13.20 -22.25 1.79
CA ALA A 330 13.30 -22.61 0.37
C ALA A 330 13.92 -21.49 -0.51
N LEU A 331 13.68 -20.22 -0.17
CA LEU A 331 14.36 -19.08 -0.79
C LEU A 331 15.86 -19.07 -0.49
N SER A 332 16.25 -19.29 0.77
CA SER A 332 17.67 -19.35 1.18
C SER A 332 18.44 -20.50 0.49
N GLU A 333 17.79 -21.65 0.30
CA GLU A 333 18.32 -22.79 -0.45
C GLU A 333 18.50 -22.45 -1.95
N ARG A 334 17.49 -21.83 -2.58
CA ARG A 334 17.58 -21.32 -3.95
C ARG A 334 18.69 -20.28 -4.13
N ASP A 335 18.86 -19.35 -3.18
CA ASP A 335 19.95 -18.37 -3.20
C ASP A 335 21.33 -19.02 -3.05
N ALA A 336 21.44 -20.13 -2.31
CA ALA A 336 22.67 -20.92 -2.23
C ALA A 336 22.97 -21.63 -3.57
N GLU A 337 21.95 -22.23 -4.20
CA GLU A 337 22.07 -22.88 -5.52
C GLU A 337 22.45 -21.88 -6.61
N VAL A 338 21.80 -20.70 -6.67
CA VAL A 338 22.15 -19.62 -7.61
C VAL A 338 23.58 -19.13 -7.39
N ARG A 339 24.06 -19.01 -6.15
CA ARG A 339 25.47 -18.68 -5.88
C ARG A 339 26.42 -19.76 -6.40
N ASN A 340 26.11 -21.04 -6.20
CA ASN A 340 26.93 -22.15 -6.69
C ASN A 340 26.98 -22.19 -8.23
N LEU A 341 25.84 -21.99 -8.91
CA LEU A 341 25.76 -21.90 -10.38
C LEU A 341 26.58 -20.73 -10.92
N ASN A 342 26.55 -19.56 -10.28
CA ASN A 342 27.37 -18.41 -10.65
C ASN A 342 28.89 -18.64 -10.46
N VAL A 343 29.30 -19.47 -9.50
CA VAL A 343 30.72 -19.88 -9.36
C VAL A 343 31.10 -20.87 -10.46
N ALA A 344 30.25 -21.85 -10.77
CA ALA A 344 30.48 -22.81 -11.85
C ALA A 344 30.59 -22.13 -13.23
N ALA A 345 29.72 -21.16 -13.52
CA ALA A 345 29.77 -20.37 -14.75
C ALA A 345 31.09 -19.61 -14.92
N LYS A 346 31.58 -18.94 -13.86
CA LYS A 346 32.85 -18.20 -13.89
C LYS A 346 34.07 -19.09 -14.13
N GLU A 347 34.07 -20.32 -13.60
CA GLU A 347 35.16 -21.26 -13.87
C GLU A 347 35.05 -21.86 -15.29
N ALA A 348 33.83 -22.04 -15.83
CA ALA A 348 33.63 -22.42 -17.23
C ALA A 348 34.11 -21.33 -18.20
N ASP A 349 33.78 -20.05 -17.95
CA ASP A 349 34.27 -18.90 -18.73
C ASP A 349 35.82 -18.85 -18.75
N LYS A 350 36.44 -19.09 -17.59
CA LYS A 350 37.90 -19.17 -17.42
C LYS A 350 38.52 -20.35 -18.18
N GLN A 351 37.84 -21.50 -18.25
CA GLN A 351 38.26 -22.62 -19.10
C GLN A 351 38.13 -22.30 -20.59
N VAL A 352 37.02 -21.67 -21.02
CA VAL A 352 36.82 -21.23 -22.41
C VAL A 352 37.91 -20.24 -22.82
N LEU A 353 38.24 -19.26 -21.97
CA LEU A 353 39.30 -18.30 -22.23
C LEU A 353 40.67 -18.98 -22.38
N SER A 354 40.98 -19.95 -21.51
CA SER A 354 42.22 -20.75 -21.60
C SER A 354 42.28 -21.59 -22.88
N GLN A 355 41.15 -22.16 -23.32
CA GLN A 355 41.05 -22.88 -24.58
C GLN A 355 41.21 -21.94 -25.79
N GLN A 356 40.64 -20.73 -25.76
CA GLN A 356 40.80 -19.72 -26.82
C GLN A 356 42.26 -19.29 -26.98
N VAL A 357 42.98 -19.03 -25.87
CA VAL A 357 44.43 -18.73 -25.92
C VAL A 357 45.22 -19.90 -26.51
N THR A 358 44.90 -21.14 -26.12
CA THR A 358 45.53 -22.35 -26.66
C THR A 358 45.25 -22.53 -28.15
N LEU A 359 44.03 -22.22 -28.60
CA LEU A 359 43.62 -22.29 -30.00
C LEU A 359 44.35 -21.23 -30.83
N ALA A 360 44.46 -20.00 -30.34
CA ALA A 360 45.18 -18.91 -31.01
C ALA A 360 46.67 -19.24 -31.23
N SER A 361 47.33 -19.83 -30.22
CA SER A 361 48.72 -20.32 -30.36
C SER A 361 48.84 -21.37 -31.48
N LYS A 362 47.90 -22.32 -31.55
CA LYS A 362 47.89 -23.35 -32.60
C LYS A 362 47.58 -22.79 -33.99
N VAL A 363 46.76 -21.74 -34.09
CA VAL A 363 46.54 -21.04 -35.36
C VAL A 363 47.83 -20.39 -35.85
N GLN A 364 48.57 -19.71 -34.98
CA GLN A 364 49.88 -19.11 -35.33
C GLN A 364 50.92 -20.17 -35.73
N GLU A 365 50.95 -21.33 -35.07
CA GLU A 365 51.78 -22.48 -35.48
C GLU A 365 51.41 -22.99 -36.88
N LEU A 366 50.11 -23.11 -37.19
CA LEU A 366 49.62 -23.54 -38.51
C LEU A 366 49.89 -22.48 -39.60
N GLU A 367 49.78 -21.18 -39.29
CA GLU A 367 50.16 -20.10 -40.20
C GLU A 367 51.65 -20.13 -40.54
N HIS A 368 52.52 -20.39 -39.55
CA HIS A 368 53.96 -20.57 -39.78
C HIS A 368 54.25 -21.79 -40.67
N LEU A 369 53.63 -22.94 -40.38
CA LEU A 369 53.79 -24.16 -41.18
C LEU A 369 53.27 -23.99 -42.62
N LEU A 370 52.18 -23.24 -42.82
CA LEU A 370 51.67 -22.90 -44.14
C LEU A 370 52.63 -22.00 -44.92
N LEU A 371 53.25 -21.03 -44.26
CA LEU A 371 54.29 -20.17 -44.84
C LEU A 371 55.54 -20.99 -45.21
N GLU A 372 56.03 -21.85 -44.31
CA GLU A 372 57.15 -22.77 -44.58
C GLU A 372 56.84 -23.65 -45.81
N SER A 373 55.65 -24.26 -45.86
CA SER A 373 55.17 -25.05 -47.00
C SER A 373 55.16 -24.26 -48.31
N GLY A 374 54.68 -23.00 -48.29
CA GLY A 374 54.71 -22.10 -49.44
C GLY A 374 56.15 -21.80 -49.94
N THR A 375 57.11 -21.62 -49.02
CA THR A 375 58.52 -21.47 -49.41
C THR A 375 59.11 -22.77 -49.99
N GLN A 376 58.70 -23.93 -49.48
CA GLN A 376 59.12 -25.22 -50.02
C GLN A 376 58.56 -25.46 -51.43
N GLN A 377 57.27 -25.19 -51.66
CA GLN A 377 56.66 -25.29 -53.00
C GLN A 377 57.35 -24.36 -54.00
N SER A 378 57.61 -23.11 -53.63
CA SER A 378 58.36 -22.14 -54.44
C SER A 378 59.77 -22.67 -54.79
N ARG A 379 60.42 -23.33 -53.83
CA ARG A 379 61.75 -23.94 -54.02
C ARG A 379 61.71 -25.21 -54.87
N ILE A 380 60.63 -25.99 -54.82
CA ILE A 380 60.42 -27.15 -55.70
C ILE A 380 60.26 -26.66 -57.14
N ALA A 381 59.40 -25.68 -57.41
CA ALA A 381 59.23 -25.11 -58.76
C ALA A 381 60.55 -24.56 -59.35
N SER A 382 61.37 -23.90 -58.52
CA SER A 382 62.72 -23.46 -58.93
C SER A 382 63.67 -24.62 -59.27
N LEU A 383 63.59 -25.75 -58.54
CA LEU A 383 64.37 -26.96 -58.81
C LEU A 383 63.85 -27.74 -60.03
N GLU A 384 62.57 -27.65 -60.34
CA GLU A 384 61.98 -28.26 -61.55
C GLU A 384 62.41 -27.51 -62.81
N GLU A 385 62.52 -26.17 -62.76
CA GLU A 385 63.05 -25.39 -63.87
C GLU A 385 64.59 -25.52 -64.01
N GLU A 386 65.36 -25.63 -62.91
CA GLU A 386 66.78 -26.08 -62.95
C GLU A 386 66.90 -27.42 -63.72
N LEU A 387 66.04 -28.38 -63.39
CA LEU A 387 66.07 -29.74 -63.93
C LEU A 387 65.61 -29.78 -65.40
N LYS A 388 64.67 -28.93 -65.80
CA LYS A 388 64.19 -28.75 -67.17
C LYS A 388 65.28 -28.12 -68.07
N SER A 389 65.95 -27.07 -67.60
CA SER A 389 67.11 -26.49 -68.30
C SER A 389 68.26 -27.51 -68.44
N ALA A 390 68.58 -28.24 -67.37
CA ALA A 390 69.65 -29.24 -67.42
C ALA A 390 69.36 -30.42 -68.36
N ARG A 391 68.09 -30.81 -68.56
CA ARG A 391 67.68 -31.80 -69.56
C ARG A 391 67.91 -31.29 -70.98
N ALA A 392 67.47 -30.07 -71.29
CA ALA A 392 67.68 -29.47 -72.62
C ALA A 392 69.17 -29.40 -72.97
N ASN A 393 70.03 -28.99 -72.03
CA ASN A 393 71.48 -28.96 -72.23
C ASN A 393 72.08 -30.36 -72.46
N ALA A 394 71.53 -31.41 -71.82
CA ALA A 394 71.97 -32.78 -72.02
C ALA A 394 71.51 -33.35 -73.37
N GLU A 395 70.30 -33.00 -73.82
CA GLU A 395 69.77 -33.35 -75.15
C GLU A 395 70.58 -32.67 -76.27
N GLU A 396 70.97 -31.41 -76.10
CA GLU A 396 71.85 -30.69 -77.02
C GLU A 396 73.25 -31.31 -77.10
N LEU A 397 73.86 -31.63 -75.95
CA LEU A 397 75.16 -32.31 -75.89
C LEU A 397 75.13 -33.72 -76.49
N GLN A 398 74.03 -34.46 -76.30
CA GLN A 398 73.85 -35.78 -76.92
C GLN A 398 73.75 -35.65 -78.44
N CYS A 399 72.99 -34.67 -78.96
CA CYS A 399 72.90 -34.39 -80.39
C CYS A 399 74.26 -33.95 -80.98
N ALA A 400 75.07 -33.19 -80.23
CA ALA A 400 76.42 -32.83 -80.63
C ALA A 400 77.36 -34.07 -80.70
N LEU A 401 77.29 -34.95 -79.70
CA LEU A 401 78.06 -36.20 -79.69
C LEU A 401 77.70 -37.11 -80.88
N ASP A 402 76.41 -37.28 -81.17
CA ASP A 402 75.98 -38.16 -82.27
C ASP A 402 76.39 -37.63 -83.65
N ARG A 403 76.39 -36.30 -83.87
CA ARG A 403 77.01 -35.67 -85.05
C ARG A 403 78.52 -35.92 -85.12
N SER A 404 79.21 -35.89 -83.98
CA SER A 404 80.65 -36.19 -83.92
C SER A 404 80.94 -37.66 -84.28
N ARG A 405 80.08 -38.60 -83.85
CA ARG A 405 80.16 -40.02 -84.26
C ARG A 405 79.96 -40.20 -85.76
N GLU A 406 79.00 -39.48 -86.33
CA GLU A 406 78.70 -39.50 -87.78
C GLU A 406 79.89 -38.99 -88.60
N ALA A 407 80.51 -37.87 -88.21
CA ALA A 407 81.72 -37.35 -88.85
C ALA A 407 82.95 -38.30 -88.73
N VAL A 408 83.09 -39.02 -87.61
CA VAL A 408 84.10 -40.08 -87.44
C VAL A 408 83.82 -41.28 -88.36
N ALA A 409 82.55 -41.61 -88.63
CA ALA A 409 82.19 -42.66 -89.58
C ALA A 409 82.49 -42.25 -91.03
N GLU A 410 82.14 -41.04 -91.45
CA GLU A 410 82.44 -40.51 -92.79
C GLU A 410 83.94 -40.45 -93.07
N THR A 411 84.74 -39.95 -92.11
CA THR A 411 86.21 -39.87 -92.25
C THR A 411 86.85 -41.25 -92.32
N LYS A 412 86.33 -42.24 -91.58
CA LYS A 412 86.77 -43.64 -91.66
C LYS A 412 86.43 -44.28 -93.01
N GLU A 413 85.23 -44.08 -93.54
CA GLU A 413 84.85 -44.56 -94.87
C GLU A 413 85.66 -43.86 -95.99
N SER A 414 86.08 -42.61 -95.77
CA SER A 414 87.02 -41.90 -96.65
C SER A 414 88.43 -42.53 -96.61
N PHE A 415 88.93 -42.90 -95.43
CA PHE A 415 90.20 -43.62 -95.26
C PHE A 415 90.17 -45.01 -95.91
N ASP A 416 89.11 -45.80 -95.70
CA ASP A 416 89.01 -47.14 -96.31
C ASP A 416 88.92 -47.07 -97.85
N ARG A 417 88.34 -46.00 -98.42
CA ARG A 417 88.40 -45.72 -99.87
C ARG A 417 89.82 -45.42 -100.36
N GLU A 418 90.59 -44.59 -99.66
CA GLU A 418 91.96 -44.27 -100.06
C GLU A 418 92.92 -45.46 -99.85
N ARG A 419 92.68 -46.25 -98.80
CA ARG A 419 93.35 -47.53 -98.56
C ARG A 419 93.12 -48.51 -99.72
N ALA A 420 91.89 -48.63 -100.21
CA ALA A 420 91.58 -49.48 -101.37
C ALA A 420 92.26 -48.99 -102.66
N ARG A 421 92.38 -47.66 -102.88
CA ARG A 421 93.19 -47.10 -103.98
C ARG A 421 94.66 -47.44 -103.83
N CYS A 422 95.21 -47.32 -102.62
CA CYS A 422 96.60 -47.63 -102.33
C CYS A 422 96.90 -49.12 -102.62
N THR A 423 96.08 -50.06 -102.14
CA THR A 423 96.21 -51.49 -102.46
C THR A 423 96.07 -51.78 -103.97
N SER A 424 95.23 -51.04 -104.69
CA SER A 424 95.12 -51.13 -106.15
C SER A 424 96.38 -50.62 -106.87
N LEU A 425 97.02 -49.57 -106.36
CA LEU A 425 98.32 -49.08 -106.83
C LEU A 425 99.46 -50.05 -106.50
N GLU A 426 99.47 -50.67 -105.31
CA GLU A 426 100.44 -51.71 -104.95
C GLU A 426 100.33 -52.92 -105.89
N ALA A 427 99.12 -53.35 -106.23
CA ALA A 427 98.89 -54.39 -107.23
C ALA A 427 99.36 -53.98 -108.64
N ARG A 428 99.18 -52.71 -109.04
CA ARG A 428 99.69 -52.17 -110.31
C ARG A 428 101.22 -52.10 -110.34
N VAL A 429 101.88 -51.72 -109.23
CA VAL A 429 103.35 -51.73 -109.09
C VAL A 429 103.89 -53.17 -109.12
N GLN A 430 103.27 -54.10 -108.38
CA GLN A 430 103.59 -55.53 -108.42
C GLN A 430 103.50 -56.10 -109.84
N SER A 431 102.44 -55.78 -110.57
CA SER A 431 102.28 -56.22 -111.97
C SER A 431 103.34 -55.60 -112.90
N ALA A 432 103.67 -54.31 -112.72
CA ALA A 432 104.70 -53.62 -113.51
C ALA A 432 106.13 -54.13 -113.23
N LEU A 433 106.39 -54.72 -112.06
CA LEU A 433 107.67 -55.38 -111.73
C LEU A 433 107.87 -56.73 -112.45
N LEU A 434 106.83 -57.30 -113.06
CA LEU A 434 106.88 -58.60 -113.74
C LEU A 434 107.03 -58.49 -115.28
N GLU A 435 106.81 -57.32 -115.88
CA GLU A 435 106.96 -57.10 -117.33
C GLU A 435 108.42 -56.73 -117.71
N ASN A 436 109.21 -57.74 -118.04
CA ASN A 436 110.68 -57.67 -118.15
C ASN A 436 111.25 -57.05 -119.46
N ASP A 437 110.69 -55.96 -119.99
CA ASP A 437 111.30 -55.20 -121.10
C ASP A 437 111.00 -53.68 -121.07
N LYS A 438 112.04 -52.89 -120.75
CA LYS A 438 112.18 -51.43 -120.97
C LYS A 438 111.00 -50.53 -120.56
N LYS A 439 110.80 -50.30 -119.25
CA LYS A 439 109.81 -49.31 -118.78
C LYS A 439 110.09 -48.62 -117.43
N ASP A 440 111.36 -48.36 -117.10
CA ASP A 440 111.77 -47.69 -115.85
C ASP A 440 110.98 -46.40 -115.54
N LYS A 441 110.66 -45.61 -116.57
CA LYS A 441 109.83 -44.38 -116.44
C LYS A 441 108.38 -44.65 -116.02
N LEU A 442 107.81 -45.81 -116.34
CA LEU A 442 106.48 -46.20 -115.88
C LEU A 442 106.54 -46.66 -114.42
N LEU A 443 107.55 -47.48 -114.08
CA LEU A 443 107.75 -47.97 -112.72
C LEU A 443 107.98 -46.81 -111.76
N ALA A 444 108.92 -45.90 -112.06
CA ALA A 444 109.21 -44.72 -111.26
C ALA A 444 107.96 -43.82 -111.05
N ARG A 445 107.10 -43.70 -112.07
CA ARG A 445 105.84 -42.93 -111.97
C ARG A 445 104.82 -43.62 -111.06
N LEU A 446 104.65 -44.94 -111.18
CA LEU A 446 103.73 -45.70 -110.34
C LEU A 446 104.20 -45.78 -108.87
N THR A 447 105.51 -45.84 -108.63
CA THR A 447 106.08 -45.72 -107.28
C THR A 447 105.82 -44.33 -106.69
N MET A 448 105.99 -43.26 -107.47
CA MET A 448 105.70 -41.90 -107.01
C MET A 448 104.20 -41.68 -106.72
N GLU A 449 103.31 -42.16 -107.61
CA GLU A 449 101.85 -42.18 -107.38
C GLU A 449 101.47 -42.98 -106.13
N LEU A 450 102.20 -44.08 -105.83
CA LEU A 450 102.00 -44.90 -104.64
C LEU A 450 102.50 -44.20 -103.36
N ASP A 451 103.66 -43.55 -103.39
CA ASP A 451 104.23 -42.84 -102.24
C ASP A 451 103.40 -41.59 -101.90
N GLU A 452 102.92 -40.84 -102.89
CA GLU A 452 101.93 -39.75 -102.70
C GLU A 452 100.64 -40.27 -102.05
N GLN A 453 100.14 -41.45 -102.48
CA GLN A 453 98.96 -42.08 -101.88
C GLN A 453 99.21 -42.66 -100.48
N LYS A 454 100.43 -43.08 -100.16
CA LYS A 454 100.82 -43.48 -98.80
C LYS A 454 100.87 -42.27 -97.87
N VAL A 455 101.39 -41.12 -98.31
CA VAL A 455 101.32 -39.85 -97.58
C VAL A 455 99.86 -39.40 -97.38
N ALA A 456 99.00 -39.56 -98.39
CA ALA A 456 97.56 -39.28 -98.24
C ALA A 456 96.87 -40.20 -97.21
N MET A 457 97.18 -41.49 -97.20
CA MET A 457 96.67 -42.44 -96.21
C MET A 457 97.18 -42.14 -94.80
N GLN A 458 98.48 -41.85 -94.66
CA GLN A 458 99.12 -41.47 -93.40
C GLN A 458 98.40 -40.27 -92.76
N LYS A 459 98.21 -39.20 -93.52
CA LYS A 459 97.48 -38.01 -93.06
C LYS A 459 96.02 -38.33 -92.69
N LYS A 460 95.34 -39.21 -93.42
CA LYS A 460 93.98 -39.64 -93.08
C LYS A 460 93.92 -40.50 -91.81
N SER A 461 94.99 -41.23 -91.47
CA SER A 461 95.13 -41.92 -90.19
C SER A 461 95.25 -40.91 -89.03
N GLU A 462 96.08 -39.88 -89.18
CA GLU A 462 96.27 -38.81 -88.19
C GLU A 462 94.98 -38.00 -87.96
N GLU A 463 94.21 -37.72 -89.03
CA GLU A 463 92.88 -37.10 -88.93
C GLU A 463 91.88 -37.97 -88.15
N ILE A 464 91.93 -39.31 -88.31
CA ILE A 464 91.05 -40.25 -87.58
C ILE A 464 91.46 -40.39 -86.10
N GLU A 465 92.75 -40.45 -85.79
CA GLU A 465 93.22 -40.48 -84.39
C GLU A 465 92.83 -39.20 -83.64
N SER A 466 93.01 -38.04 -84.28
CA SER A 466 92.58 -36.74 -83.74
C SER A 466 91.07 -36.68 -83.48
N ALA A 467 90.26 -37.08 -84.47
CA ALA A 467 88.81 -37.11 -84.32
C ALA A 467 88.32 -38.13 -83.26
N SER A 468 89.01 -39.27 -83.13
CA SER A 468 88.71 -40.30 -82.12
C SER A 468 89.05 -39.83 -80.71
N SER A 469 90.14 -39.08 -80.53
CA SER A 469 90.48 -38.44 -79.25
C SER A 469 89.41 -37.43 -78.85
N ALA A 470 89.05 -36.52 -79.76
CA ALA A 470 88.01 -35.51 -79.51
C ALA A 470 86.65 -36.14 -79.16
N LEU A 471 86.31 -37.29 -79.77
CA LEU A 471 85.12 -38.06 -79.43
C LEU A 471 85.20 -38.64 -78.00
N SER A 472 86.34 -39.24 -77.63
CA SER A 472 86.58 -39.77 -76.28
C SER A 472 86.49 -38.68 -75.21
N ASP A 473 87.02 -37.49 -75.48
CA ASP A 473 86.96 -36.34 -74.57
C ASP A 473 85.52 -35.82 -74.39
N ALA A 474 84.71 -35.83 -75.47
CA ALA A 474 83.28 -35.50 -75.41
C ALA A 474 82.47 -36.54 -74.62
N GLU A 475 82.74 -37.84 -74.79
CA GLU A 475 82.10 -38.91 -74.01
C GLU A 475 82.52 -38.87 -72.53
N LEU A 476 83.76 -38.47 -72.22
CA LEU A 476 84.21 -38.18 -70.86
C LEU A 476 83.44 -37.00 -70.24
N HIS A 477 83.31 -35.88 -70.95
CA HIS A 477 82.56 -34.71 -70.49
C HIS A 477 81.09 -35.03 -70.18
N LEU A 478 80.41 -35.80 -71.06
CA LEU A 478 79.04 -36.26 -70.82
C LEU A 478 78.95 -37.19 -69.59
N ASN A 479 79.93 -38.08 -69.40
CA ASN A 479 80.01 -38.93 -68.21
C ASN A 479 80.27 -38.13 -66.92
N GLU A 480 81.11 -37.09 -66.94
CA GLU A 480 81.32 -36.22 -65.79
C GLU A 480 80.08 -35.39 -65.43
N ILE A 481 79.38 -34.85 -66.44
CA ILE A 481 78.09 -34.17 -66.25
C ILE A 481 77.08 -35.13 -65.61
N GLY A 482 76.99 -36.37 -66.11
CA GLY A 482 76.14 -37.43 -65.55
C GLY A 482 76.50 -37.80 -64.11
N ARG A 483 77.78 -38.03 -63.80
CA ARG A 483 78.28 -38.33 -62.44
C ARG A 483 78.04 -37.16 -61.49
N SER A 484 78.27 -35.92 -61.94
CA SER A 484 77.98 -34.69 -61.20
C SER A 484 76.48 -34.52 -60.96
N TRP A 485 75.62 -34.94 -61.88
CA TRP A 485 74.17 -35.00 -61.68
C TRP A 485 73.78 -36.05 -60.64
N VAL A 486 74.24 -37.29 -60.78
CA VAL A 486 73.95 -38.39 -59.84
C VAL A 486 74.47 -38.06 -58.42
N GLY A 487 75.67 -37.52 -58.30
CA GLY A 487 76.25 -37.08 -57.02
C GLY A 487 75.43 -35.97 -56.35
N ARG A 488 74.97 -34.98 -57.12
CA ARG A 488 74.05 -33.93 -56.63
C ARG A 488 72.68 -34.50 -56.28
N LEU A 489 72.15 -35.47 -57.04
CA LEU A 489 70.85 -36.10 -56.79
C LEU A 489 70.87 -36.95 -55.50
N ILE A 490 71.91 -37.74 -55.27
CA ILE A 490 72.09 -38.52 -54.03
C ILE A 490 72.25 -37.57 -52.83
N SER A 491 73.05 -36.51 -52.98
CA SER A 491 73.27 -35.48 -51.95
C SER A 491 72.05 -34.59 -51.65
N ARG A 492 71.07 -34.52 -52.57
CA ARG A 492 69.76 -33.90 -52.37
C ARG A 492 68.75 -34.92 -51.78
N SER A 493 68.75 -36.18 -52.25
CA SER A 493 67.90 -37.29 -51.74
C SER A 493 68.12 -37.62 -50.26
N ALA A 494 69.37 -37.60 -49.78
CA ALA A 494 69.69 -37.75 -48.37
C ALA A 494 69.12 -36.60 -47.52
N ARG A 495 69.07 -35.39 -48.08
CA ARG A 495 68.55 -34.19 -47.42
C ARG A 495 67.03 -34.20 -47.31
N ASN A 496 66.31 -34.50 -48.39
CA ASN A 496 64.84 -34.53 -48.37
C ASN A 496 64.31 -35.65 -47.45
N ARG A 497 65.01 -36.79 -47.33
CA ARG A 497 64.65 -37.83 -46.34
C ARG A 497 64.81 -37.38 -44.89
N LEU A 498 65.66 -36.39 -44.61
CA LEU A 498 65.80 -35.78 -43.28
C LEU A 498 64.71 -34.74 -42.97
N ILE A 499 64.17 -34.08 -43.99
CA ILE A 499 63.09 -33.08 -43.87
C ILE A 499 61.77 -33.81 -43.62
N ASN A 500 61.39 -34.73 -44.52
CA ASN A 500 60.15 -35.50 -44.44
C ASN A 500 60.04 -36.38 -43.17
N SER A 501 61.14 -36.66 -42.47
CA SER A 501 61.10 -37.38 -41.18
C SER A 501 60.71 -36.48 -40.01
N ARG A 502 61.04 -35.19 -40.06
CA ARG A 502 60.69 -34.20 -39.02
C ARG A 502 59.26 -33.68 -39.18
N GLU A 503 58.79 -33.52 -40.42
CA GLU A 503 57.42 -33.07 -40.74
C GLU A 503 56.35 -34.16 -40.53
N ARG A 504 56.76 -35.42 -40.30
CA ARG A 504 55.87 -36.52 -39.89
C ARG A 504 55.94 -36.83 -38.39
N GLN A 505 56.73 -36.06 -37.63
CA GLN A 505 56.98 -36.25 -36.20
C GLN A 505 56.66 -35.00 -35.37
N ARG A 506 56.29 -33.91 -36.04
CA ARG A 506 55.46 -32.82 -35.52
C ARG A 506 54.00 -33.09 -35.90
#